data_AF-A0A6I4IFL2-F1
#
_entry.id   AF-A0A6I4IFL2-F1
#
_cell.length_a   1.000
_cell.length_b   1.000
_cell.length_c   1.000
_cell.angle_alpha   90.00
_cell.angle_beta   90.00
_cell.angle_gamma   90.00
#
_symmetry.space_group_name_H-M   'P 1'
#
loop_
_entity.id
_entity.type
_entity.pdbx_description
1 polymer ?
#
loop_
_entity_poly.entity_id
_entity_poly.type
_entity_poly.pdbx_seq_one_letter_code
_entity_poly.pdbx_strand_id
1 'polypeptide(L)' 'MKRIIVLWLASLFLCANTSIGQLFKFPNLIIHYQEHQKERKDTTVTFFDFIKEHYTKNVTSDTEEHQDLPFKTFDTSLIF' A
#
# COMPACT_ATOMS: atom_id res chain seq x y z
N MET A 1 10.46 32.85 0.22
CA MET A 1 11.27 31.66 -0.15
C MET A 1 11.63 30.79 1.06
N LYS A 2 12.28 31.32 2.11
CA LYS A 2 12.68 30.52 3.29
C LYS A 2 11.55 29.70 3.94
N ARG A 3 10.36 30.30 4.10
CA ARG A 3 9.17 29.61 4.64
C ARG A 3 8.71 28.41 3.79
N ILE A 4 8.78 28.54 2.47
CA ILE A 4 8.40 27.46 1.54
C ILE A 4 9.38 26.30 1.67
N ILE A 5 10.67 26.58 1.78
CA ILE A 5 11.71 25.56 1.97
C ILE A 5 11.48 24.80 3.28
N VAL A 6 11.16 25.52 4.38
CA VAL A 6 10.84 24.89 5.68
C VAL A 6 9.61 23.98 5.57
N LEU A 7 8.54 24.42 4.91
CA LEU A 7 7.35 23.60 4.70
C LEU A 7 7.63 22.37 3.83
N TRP A 8 8.45 22.51 2.79
CA TRP A 8 8.89 21.40 1.95
C TRP A 8 9.70 20.36 2.73
N LEU A 9 10.67 20.80 3.52
CA LEU A 9 11.49 19.90 4.35
C LEU A 9 10.65 19.22 5.43
N ALA A 10 9.72 19.95 6.07
CA ALA A 10 8.80 19.37 7.05
C ALA A 10 7.87 18.32 6.42
N SER A 11 7.35 18.59 5.22
CA SER A 11 6.54 17.63 4.46
C SER A 11 7.35 16.38 4.10
N LEU A 12 8.57 16.55 3.58
CA LEU A 12 9.45 15.44 3.26
C LEU A 12 9.79 14.61 4.50
N PHE A 13 10.07 15.27 5.63
CA PHE A 13 10.33 14.63 6.91
C PHE A 13 9.12 13.81 7.38
N LEU A 14 7.91 14.37 7.31
CA LEU A 14 6.68 13.64 7.63
C LEU A 14 6.46 12.46 6.69
N CYS A 15 6.66 12.62 5.39
CA CYS A 15 6.53 11.52 4.42
C CYS A 15 7.52 10.38 4.69
N ALA A 16 8.74 10.69 5.09
CA ALA A 16 9.79 9.70 5.37
C ALA A 16 9.63 9.00 6.73
N ASN A 17 9.06 9.67 7.73
CA ASN A 17 8.96 9.16 9.10
C ASN A 17 7.54 8.69 9.47
N THR A 18 6.60 8.75 8.55
CA THR A 18 5.23 8.25 8.76
C THR A 18 4.82 7.35 7.61
N SER A 19 3.74 6.60 7.81
CA SER A 19 3.20 5.74 6.76
C SER A 19 2.56 6.50 5.60
N ILE A 20 2.64 7.84 5.53
CA ILE A 20 2.20 8.63 4.36
C ILE A 20 2.89 8.15 3.09
N GLY A 21 4.15 7.72 3.17
CA GLY A 21 4.87 7.13 2.03
C GLY A 21 4.16 5.92 1.41
N GLN A 22 3.34 5.19 2.17
CA GLN A 22 2.55 4.06 1.66
C GLN A 22 1.46 4.51 0.68
N LEU A 23 0.99 5.76 0.73
CA LEU A 23 0.04 6.30 -0.25
C LEU A 23 0.61 6.29 -1.67
N PHE A 24 1.93 6.38 -1.82
CA PHE A 24 2.58 6.27 -3.14
C PHE A 24 2.48 4.85 -3.74
N LYS A 25 2.15 3.83 -2.94
CA LYS A 25 1.87 2.47 -3.42
C LYS A 25 0.41 2.26 -3.83
N PHE A 26 -0.45 3.26 -3.70
CA PHE A 26 -1.86 3.18 -4.12
C PHE A 26 -2.05 2.81 -5.61
N PRO A 27 -1.21 3.26 -6.56
CA PRO A 27 -1.27 2.79 -7.94
C PRO A 27 -1.10 1.27 -8.07
N ASN A 28 -0.21 0.64 -7.29
CA ASN A 28 -0.01 -0.81 -7.30
C ASN A 28 -1.27 -1.55 -6.86
N LEU A 29 -2.00 -1.01 -5.88
CA LEU A 29 -3.28 -1.57 -5.43
C LEU A 29 -4.31 -1.63 -6.56
N ILE A 30 -4.38 -0.57 -7.39
CA ILE A 30 -5.32 -0.50 -8.52
C ILE A 30 -4.92 -1.49 -9.61
N ILE A 31 -3.61 -1.56 -9.94
CA ILE A 31 -3.09 -2.49 -10.95
C ILE A 31 -3.42 -3.94 -10.54
N HIS A 32 -3.11 -4.32 -9.30
CA HIS A 32 -3.37 -5.66 -8.78
C HIS A 32 -4.88 -6.00 -8.78
N TYR A 33 -5.74 -5.04 -8.42
CA TYR A 33 -7.20 -5.23 -8.52
C TYR A 33 -7.68 -5.47 -9.96
N GLN A 34 -7.09 -4.78 -10.93
CA GLN A 34 -7.44 -4.97 -12.35
C GLN A 34 -6.96 -6.33 -12.87
N GLU A 35 -5.78 -6.79 -12.46
CA GLU A 35 -5.26 -8.13 -12.80
C GLU A 35 -6.15 -9.22 -12.20
N HIS A 36 -6.51 -9.09 -10.93
CA HIS A 36 -7.39 -10.03 -10.24
C HIS A 36 -8.78 -10.14 -10.90
N GLN A 37 -9.32 -9.05 -11.44
CA GLN A 37 -10.55 -9.06 -12.23
C GLN A 37 -10.39 -9.78 -13.58
N LYS A 38 -9.21 -9.72 -14.22
CA LYS A 38 -8.95 -10.42 -15.49
C LYS A 38 -8.80 -11.92 -15.29
N GLU A 39 -8.25 -12.33 -14.15
CA GLU A 39 -8.03 -13.73 -13.80
C GLU A 39 -9.33 -14.44 -13.41
N ARG A 40 -10.22 -13.75 -12.69
CA ARG A 40 -11.54 -14.28 -12.29
C ARG A 40 -12.59 -14.06 -13.38
N LYS A 41 -12.43 -14.75 -14.52
CA LYS A 41 -13.32 -14.65 -15.69
C LYS A 41 -14.78 -15.03 -15.39
N ASP A 42 -15.01 -15.88 -14.38
CA ASP A 42 -16.33 -16.45 -14.07
C ASP A 42 -16.99 -15.83 -12.83
N THR A 43 -16.34 -14.86 -12.16
CA THR A 43 -16.88 -14.22 -10.96
C THR A 43 -16.48 -12.76 -10.89
N THR A 44 -17.46 -11.87 -10.84
CA THR A 44 -17.22 -10.45 -10.58
C THR A 44 -16.74 -10.28 -9.13
N VAL A 45 -15.43 -10.04 -8.97
CA VAL A 45 -14.84 -9.70 -7.67
C VAL A 45 -14.94 -8.19 -7.49
N THR A 46 -15.61 -7.75 -6.42
CA THR A 46 -15.66 -6.32 -6.12
C THR A 46 -14.33 -5.85 -5.53
N PHE A 47 -14.08 -4.55 -5.58
CA PHE A 47 -12.93 -3.96 -4.90
C PHE A 47 -12.91 -4.29 -3.40
N PHE A 48 -14.08 -4.36 -2.75
CA PHE A 48 -14.15 -4.68 -1.32
C PHE A 48 -13.80 -6.14 -1.05
N ASP A 49 -14.20 -7.06 -1.93
CA ASP A 49 -13.81 -8.48 -1.85
C ASP A 49 -12.30 -8.64 -1.99
N PHE A 50 -11.70 -7.93 -2.95
CA PHE A 50 -10.26 -7.89 -3.16
C PHE A 50 -9.52 -7.40 -1.91
N ILE A 51 -9.98 -6.30 -1.28
CA ILE A 51 -9.41 -5.79 -0.03
C ILE A 51 -9.56 -6.81 1.10
N LYS A 52 -10.73 -7.44 1.23
CA LYS A 52 -10.95 -8.46 2.27
C LYS A 52 -10.01 -9.65 2.08
N GLU A 53 -9.86 -10.13 0.86
CA GLU A 53 -8.96 -11.23 0.51
C GLU A 53 -7.50 -10.85 0.83
N HIS A 54 -7.06 -9.64 0.49
CA HIS A 54 -5.66 -9.27 0.65
C HIS A 54 -5.30 -8.74 2.05
N TYR A 55 -6.22 -8.15 2.82
CA TYR A 55 -5.91 -7.53 4.12
C TYR A 55 -6.45 -8.32 5.33
N THR A 56 -6.98 -9.52 5.12
CA THR A 56 -7.33 -10.42 6.24
C THR A 56 -6.11 -11.15 6.78
N LYS A 57 -6.00 -11.24 8.12
CA LYS A 57 -4.84 -11.73 8.89
C LYS A 57 -4.35 -13.15 8.56
N ASN A 58 -5.13 -13.93 7.83
CA ASN A 58 -4.88 -15.35 7.57
C ASN A 58 -4.34 -15.66 6.16
N VAL A 59 -4.06 -14.64 5.34
CA VAL A 59 -3.47 -14.87 4.02
C VAL A 59 -1.96 -14.89 4.13
N THR A 60 -1.39 -16.09 3.99
CA THR A 60 0.05 -16.33 3.89
C THR A 60 0.61 -15.47 2.77
N SER A 61 1.44 -14.50 3.15
CA SER A 61 2.15 -13.57 2.27
C SER A 61 3.30 -14.26 1.53
N ASP A 62 3.06 -15.44 0.99
CA ASP A 62 4.11 -16.34 0.45
C ASP A 62 4.50 -16.03 -1.00
N THR A 63 3.88 -15.01 -1.60
CA THR A 63 4.28 -14.49 -2.91
C THR A 63 4.79 -13.05 -2.75
N GLU A 64 6.03 -12.80 -3.21
CA GLU A 64 6.70 -11.49 -3.19
C GLU A 64 5.83 -10.37 -3.80
N GLU A 65 4.95 -10.73 -4.74
CA GLU A 65 3.99 -9.86 -5.42
C GLU A 65 2.95 -9.20 -4.50
N HIS A 66 2.62 -9.83 -3.36
CA HIS A 66 1.62 -9.30 -2.42
C HIS A 66 2.20 -8.34 -1.37
N GLN A 67 3.54 -8.19 -1.30
CA GLN A 67 4.19 -7.28 -0.35
C GLN A 67 4.21 -5.82 -0.81
N ASP A 68 4.00 -5.57 -2.10
CA ASP A 68 4.02 -4.22 -2.69
C ASP A 68 2.70 -3.46 -2.59
N LEU A 69 1.70 -4.05 -1.92
CA LEU A 69 0.47 -3.37 -1.57
C LEU A 69 0.69 -2.35 -0.43
N PRO A 70 -0.02 -1.21 -0.45
CA PRO A 70 0.10 -0.21 0.60
C PRO A 70 -0.28 -0.78 1.97
N PHE A 71 0.47 -0.45 3.02
CA PHE A 71 0.16 -0.84 4.41
C PHE A 71 0.18 -2.36 4.70
N LYS A 72 0.81 -3.17 3.84
CA LYS A 72 1.00 -4.61 4.09
C LYS A 72 2.13 -4.92 5.06
N THR A 73 3.18 -4.12 5.03
CA THR A 73 4.31 -4.19 5.93
C THR A 73 4.41 -2.89 6.73
N PHE A 74 4.49 -3.02 8.05
CA PHE A 74 4.87 -1.92 8.91
C PHE A 74 6.32 -2.16 9.31
N ASP A 75 7.19 -1.24 8.91
CA ASP A 75 8.59 -1.27 9.30
C ASP A 75 8.67 -1.08 10.82
N THR A 76 8.71 -2.19 11.55
CA THR A 76 8.78 -2.19 13.03
C THR A 76 10.23 -2.04 13.50
N SER A 77 11.16 -1.83 12.57
CA SER A 77 12.60 -1.70 12.79
C SER A 77 13.01 -0.47 13.60
N LEU A 78 12.08 0.42 13.96
CA LEU A 78 12.32 1.62 14.77
C LEU A 78 11.82 1.54 16.22
N ILE A 79 11.46 0.35 16.72
CA ILE A 79 11.17 0.14 18.15
C ILE A 79 12.24 -0.79 18.75
N PHE A 80 13.46 -0.26 18.93
CA PHE A 80 14.47 -0.75 19.88
C PHE A 80 15.30 0.42 20.39
#